data_AF-A0A5Q0Q871-F1
#
_entry.id   AF-A0A5Q0Q871-F1
#
_cell.length_a   1.000
_cell.length_b   1.000
_cell.length_c   1.000
_cell.angle_alpha   90.00
_cell.angle_beta   90.00
_cell.angle_gamma   90.00
#
_symmetry.space_group_name_H-M   'P 1'
#
loop_
_entity.id
_entity.type
_entity.pdbx_description
1 polymer ?
#
loop_
_entity_poly.entity_id
_entity_poly.type
_entity_poly.pdbx_seq_one_letter_code
_entity_poly.pdbx_strand_id
1 'polypeptide(L)'
;MRTLYISLLFLFLVLDGAAQAKKPTIMVVPSRQWCFSKGYFQEVDNFGTLEKVPDYREALDDNPDLLLVISKINNLFSDRGFPLKDLSQMLSSISRSNAEDMALSLDREASGKGAIAESLFDKVRNTAKADILIELQWTVNSAGPRRSITYIMRGLDAYSDKQVAGAEGTGSPSVSAETAVLLEEAVLQHIDNFNARLTAHFDDLFVNGREIKVEFRKDSNWQYDFESEFNGDELSFAIEDWVAANTVKNRFSTDEATDTKLVFNQVRIGMFDENQRAMDARAYGRNIQRFLKSKFNIESKIVTKGLGYVQMICGQK
;
A
#
# COMPACT_ATOMS: atom_id res chain seq x y z
N MET A 1 40.19 24.97 42.65
CA MET A 1 38.88 24.77 41.96
C MET A 1 39.09 24.09 40.61
N ARG A 2 39.58 22.85 40.60
CA ARG A 2 39.92 22.10 39.37
C ARG A 2 39.06 20.84 39.17
N THR A 3 38.18 20.55 40.12
CA THR A 3 37.24 19.42 40.12
C THR A 3 35.81 19.80 39.71
N LEU A 4 35.52 21.09 39.47
CA LEU A 4 34.17 21.55 39.12
C LEU A 4 33.88 21.60 37.60
N TYR A 5 34.91 21.39 36.76
CA TYR A 5 34.74 21.44 35.29
C TYR A 5 34.48 20.07 34.65
N ILE A 6 34.60 18.98 35.41
CA ILE A 6 34.43 17.62 34.87
C ILE A 6 32.95 17.18 34.93
N SER A 7 32.10 17.81 35.74
CA SER A 7 30.66 17.47 35.78
C SER A 7 29.80 18.19 34.74
N LEU A 8 30.36 19.14 33.97
CA LEU A 8 29.60 19.86 32.94
C LEU A 8 29.75 19.24 31.54
N LEU A 9 30.58 18.22 31.38
CA LEU A 9 30.83 17.54 30.10
C LEU A 9 29.92 16.32 29.86
N PHE A 10 29.00 16.00 30.79
CA PHE A 10 28.13 14.82 30.74
C PHE A 10 26.65 15.12 30.51
N LEU A 11 26.33 16.34 30.07
CA LEU A 11 24.95 16.75 29.75
C LEU A 11 24.82 17.31 28.32
N PHE A 12 25.57 16.75 27.38
CA PHE A 12 25.04 16.64 26.01
C PHE A 12 24.16 15.39 25.99
N LEU A 13 23.00 15.52 26.65
CA LEU A 13 21.88 14.64 26.36
C LEU A 13 21.61 14.86 24.87
N VAL A 14 21.84 13.80 24.10
CA VAL A 14 21.37 13.63 22.75
C VAL A 14 19.88 13.92 22.79
N LEU A 15 19.50 15.15 22.42
CA LEU A 15 18.21 15.41 21.85
C LEU A 15 18.23 14.65 20.54
N ASP A 16 17.95 13.35 20.61
CA ASP A 16 17.29 12.68 19.52
C ASP A 16 16.01 13.48 19.35
N GLY A 17 16.07 14.46 18.44
CA GLY A 17 14.89 14.91 17.77
C GLY A 17 14.30 13.64 17.20
N ALA A 18 13.34 13.05 17.92
CA ALA A 18 12.34 12.21 17.33
C ALA A 18 11.77 13.08 16.22
N ALA A 19 12.35 12.95 15.03
CA ALA A 19 11.80 13.44 13.80
C ALA A 19 10.42 12.81 13.81
N GLN A 20 9.42 13.58 14.24
CA GLN A 20 8.10 13.05 14.50
C GLN A 20 7.66 12.50 13.16
N ALA A 21 7.71 11.17 13.09
CA ALA A 21 7.43 10.40 11.91
C ALA A 21 6.15 10.98 11.31
N LYS A 22 6.24 11.50 10.08
CA LYS A 22 5.07 12.10 9.43
C LYS A 22 3.97 11.06 9.47
N LYS A 23 2.87 11.39 10.16
CA LYS A 23 1.76 10.47 10.30
C LYS A 23 1.28 10.06 8.89
N PRO A 24 1.04 8.77 8.67
CA PRO A 24 0.70 8.25 7.36
C PRO A 24 -0.69 8.68 6.96
N THR A 25 -0.91 8.73 5.65
CA THR A 25 -2.20 9.03 5.07
C THR A 25 -3.11 7.82 5.14
N ILE A 26 -4.33 8.03 5.64
CA ILE A 26 -5.34 6.98 5.82
C ILE A 26 -6.49 7.22 4.86
N MET A 27 -7.03 6.15 4.28
CA MET A 27 -8.27 6.16 3.51
C MET A 27 -9.21 5.09 4.05
N VAL A 28 -10.46 5.46 4.33
CA VAL A 28 -11.49 4.52 4.79
C VAL A 28 -12.34 4.09 3.59
N VAL A 29 -12.52 2.78 3.43
CA VAL A 29 -13.30 2.17 2.35
C VAL A 29 -14.19 1.05 2.87
N PRO A 30 -15.34 0.77 2.26
CA PRO A 30 -16.10 -0.43 2.58
C PRO A 30 -15.30 -1.68 2.16
N SER A 31 -15.45 -2.77 2.89
CA SER A 31 -14.79 -4.04 2.53
C SER A 31 -15.37 -4.62 1.24
N ARG A 32 -14.55 -5.36 0.48
CA ARG A 32 -15.00 -6.11 -0.69
C ARG A 32 -16.22 -6.98 -0.39
N GLN A 33 -16.22 -7.64 0.77
CA GLN A 33 -17.34 -8.47 1.20
C GLN A 33 -18.61 -7.65 1.43
N TRP A 34 -18.51 -6.46 2.03
CA TRP A 34 -19.66 -5.59 2.23
C TRP A 34 -20.26 -5.15 0.89
N CYS A 35 -19.44 -4.68 -0.05
CA CYS A 35 -19.87 -4.31 -1.39
C CYS A 35 -20.57 -5.49 -2.10
N PHE A 36 -19.97 -6.67 -2.05
CA PHE A 36 -20.53 -7.86 -2.71
C PHE A 36 -21.84 -8.31 -2.07
N SER A 37 -21.96 -8.22 -0.74
CA SER A 37 -23.20 -8.57 -0.04
C SER A 37 -24.37 -7.64 -0.38
N LYS A 38 -24.07 -6.43 -0.87
CA LYS A 38 -25.05 -5.42 -1.28
C LYS A 38 -25.26 -5.33 -2.78
N GLY A 39 -24.52 -6.11 -3.57
CA GLY A 39 -24.62 -6.14 -5.03
C GLY A 39 -23.74 -5.11 -5.75
N TYR A 40 -22.90 -4.36 -5.02
CA TYR A 40 -22.02 -3.34 -5.60
C TYR A 40 -20.73 -3.99 -6.13
N PHE A 41 -20.77 -4.46 -7.38
CA PHE A 41 -19.61 -5.01 -8.06
C PHE A 41 -19.66 -4.78 -9.56
N GLN A 42 -18.49 -4.63 -10.17
CA GLN A 42 -18.32 -4.62 -11.62
C GLN A 42 -17.53 -5.85 -12.07
N GLU A 43 -17.81 -6.34 -13.27
CA GLU A 43 -17.02 -7.38 -13.92
C GLU A 43 -15.99 -6.71 -14.83
N VAL A 44 -14.71 -6.95 -14.54
CA VAL A 44 -13.59 -6.44 -15.33
C VAL A 44 -12.93 -7.62 -16.02
N ASP A 45 -12.77 -7.51 -17.34
CA ASP A 45 -11.98 -8.47 -18.10
C ASP A 45 -10.49 -8.21 -17.86
N ASN A 46 -9.84 -9.16 -17.19
CA ASN A 46 -8.41 -9.15 -16.95
C ASN A 46 -7.76 -10.26 -17.78
N PHE A 47 -7.34 -9.91 -19.00
CA PHE A 47 -6.68 -10.81 -19.95
C PHE A 47 -7.44 -12.12 -20.21
N GLY A 48 -8.76 -12.05 -20.41
CA GLY A 48 -9.62 -13.20 -20.72
C GLY A 48 -10.21 -13.89 -19.49
N THR A 49 -9.94 -13.38 -18.28
CA THR A 49 -10.60 -13.81 -17.05
C THR A 49 -11.51 -12.69 -16.55
N LEU A 50 -12.82 -12.97 -16.47
CA LEU A 50 -13.79 -12.07 -15.85
C LEU A 50 -13.57 -12.06 -14.33
N GLU A 51 -13.02 -10.97 -13.81
CA GLU A 51 -12.86 -10.76 -12.38
C GLU A 51 -13.92 -9.80 -11.84
N LYS A 52 -14.57 -10.17 -10.73
CA LYS A 52 -15.50 -9.30 -10.01
C LYS A 52 -14.72 -8.38 -9.08
N VAL A 53 -14.88 -7.06 -9.22
CA VAL A 53 -14.25 -6.05 -8.36
C VAL A 53 -15.30 -5.18 -7.67
N PRO A 54 -15.04 -4.67 -6.44
CA PRO A 54 -15.96 -3.76 -5.76
C PRO A 54 -16.20 -2.48 -6.54
N ASP A 55 -17.47 -2.06 -6.65
CA ASP A 55 -17.81 -0.72 -7.13
C ASP A 55 -18.03 0.23 -5.95
N TYR A 56 -17.00 1.00 -5.61
CA TYR A 56 -17.10 1.99 -4.54
C TYR A 56 -17.93 3.22 -4.93
N ARG A 57 -18.09 3.49 -6.23
CA ARG A 57 -18.83 4.66 -6.69
C ARG A 57 -20.32 4.41 -6.52
N GLU A 58 -20.81 3.31 -7.08
CA GLU A 58 -22.19 2.89 -6.93
C GLU A 58 -22.56 2.72 -5.45
N ALA A 59 -21.66 2.12 -4.65
CA ALA A 59 -21.86 1.97 -3.21
C ALA A 59 -22.07 3.32 -2.48
N LEU A 60 -21.31 4.36 -2.82
CA LEU A 60 -21.44 5.69 -2.19
C LEU A 60 -22.64 6.47 -2.69
N ASP A 61 -22.97 6.36 -3.97
CA ASP A 61 -24.08 7.07 -4.60
C ASP A 61 -25.43 6.50 -4.13
N ASP A 62 -25.55 5.17 -4.01
CA ASP A 62 -26.80 4.49 -3.65
C ASP A 62 -27.05 4.40 -2.13
N ASN A 63 -26.01 4.56 -1.30
CA ASN A 63 -26.09 4.32 0.13
C ASN A 63 -25.69 5.55 0.97
N PRO A 64 -26.66 6.42 1.33
CA PRO A 64 -26.41 7.56 2.20
C PRO A 64 -25.82 7.19 3.57
N ASP A 65 -26.21 6.04 4.12
CA ASP A 65 -25.70 5.55 5.40
C ASP A 65 -24.19 5.22 5.31
N LEU A 66 -23.71 4.67 4.19
CA LEU A 66 -22.29 4.40 3.96
C LEU A 66 -21.46 5.69 3.98
N LEU A 67 -21.94 6.74 3.30
CA LEU A 67 -21.25 8.03 3.27
C LEU A 67 -21.16 8.65 4.67
N LEU A 68 -22.26 8.59 5.44
CA LEU A 68 -22.31 9.07 6.82
C LEU A 68 -21.34 8.30 7.73
N VAL A 69 -21.33 6.96 7.59
CA VAL A 69 -20.41 6.07 8.32
C VAL A 69 -18.95 6.41 8.03
N ILE A 70 -18.57 6.52 6.75
CA ILE A 70 -17.20 6.84 6.36
C ILE A 70 -16.81 8.22 6.90
N SER A 71 -17.69 9.21 6.80
CA SER A 71 -17.46 10.56 7.31
C SER A 71 -17.23 10.58 8.82
N LYS A 72 -18.02 9.80 9.58
CA LYS A 72 -17.84 9.67 11.03
C LYS A 72 -16.52 9.03 11.40
N ILE A 73 -16.16 7.92 10.76
CA ILE A 73 -14.89 7.24 11.01
C ILE A 73 -13.71 8.12 10.61
N ASN A 74 -13.81 8.84 9.49
CA ASN A 74 -12.82 9.85 9.09
C ASN A 74 -12.61 10.87 10.22
N ASN A 75 -13.68 11.45 10.80
CA ASN A 75 -13.54 12.38 11.93
C ASN A 75 -12.81 11.73 13.11
N LEU A 76 -13.11 10.48 13.46
CA LEU A 76 -12.43 9.77 14.56
C LEU A 76 -10.91 9.63 14.36
N PHE A 77 -10.45 9.47 13.12
CA PHE A 77 -9.03 9.42 12.79
C PHE A 77 -8.40 10.82 12.67
N SER A 78 -9.16 11.79 12.15
CA SER A 78 -8.75 13.21 12.07
C SER A 78 -8.49 13.78 13.45
N ASP A 79 -9.38 13.52 14.41
CA ASP A 79 -9.26 13.96 15.81
C ASP A 79 -8.01 13.40 16.49
N ARG A 80 -7.51 12.25 16.02
CA ARG A 80 -6.27 11.60 16.48
C ARG A 80 -5.04 12.02 15.65
N GLY A 81 -5.22 12.96 14.73
CA GLY A 81 -4.19 13.63 13.97
C GLY A 81 -3.67 12.85 12.76
N PHE A 82 -4.41 11.86 12.25
CA PHE A 82 -4.04 11.21 11.00
C PHE A 82 -4.48 12.06 9.80
N PRO A 83 -3.61 12.32 8.82
CA PRO A 83 -4.03 12.94 7.56
C PRO A 83 -4.91 11.96 6.77
N LEU A 84 -6.02 12.46 6.25
CA LEU A 84 -7.03 11.64 5.57
C LEU A 84 -7.09 11.92 4.08
N LYS A 85 -7.35 10.87 3.32
CA LYS A 85 -7.76 10.96 1.92
C LYS A 85 -9.20 10.50 1.81
N ASP A 86 -10.06 11.43 1.43
CA ASP A 86 -11.48 11.15 1.26
C ASP A 86 -11.72 10.28 0.02
N LEU A 87 -12.44 9.17 0.20
CA LEU A 87 -12.74 8.22 -0.88
C LEU A 87 -13.54 8.87 -2.01
N SER A 88 -14.52 9.72 -1.69
CA SER A 88 -15.42 10.35 -2.67
C SER A 88 -14.67 11.35 -3.55
N GLN A 89 -13.81 12.18 -2.94
CA GLN A 89 -12.94 13.10 -3.67
C GLN A 89 -11.92 12.34 -4.55
N MET A 90 -11.40 11.23 -4.05
CA MET A 90 -10.45 10.40 -4.79
C MET A 90 -11.10 9.73 -5.99
N LEU A 91 -12.28 9.14 -5.84
CA LEU A 91 -13.06 8.57 -6.95
C LEU A 91 -13.38 9.65 -8.01
N SER A 92 -13.75 10.85 -7.57
CA SER A 92 -14.01 11.98 -8.47
C SER A 92 -12.74 12.41 -9.24
N SER A 93 -11.59 12.45 -8.55
CA SER A 93 -10.29 12.76 -9.19
C SER A 93 -9.87 11.68 -10.18
N ILE A 94 -10.13 10.41 -9.87
CA ILE A 94 -9.86 9.28 -10.77
C ILE A 94 -10.75 9.36 -12.00
N SER A 95 -12.04 9.63 -11.85
CA SER A 95 -12.95 9.82 -12.99
C SER A 95 -12.49 10.96 -13.91
N ARG A 96 -12.02 12.08 -13.34
CA ARG A 96 -11.46 13.18 -14.12
C ARG A 96 -10.16 12.79 -14.84
N SER A 97 -9.24 12.15 -14.13
CA SER A 97 -7.99 11.63 -14.72
C SER A 97 -8.25 10.63 -15.83
N ASN A 98 -9.28 9.77 -15.69
CA ASN A 98 -9.65 8.82 -16.74
C ASN A 98 -10.27 9.49 -17.95
N ALA A 99 -11.07 10.53 -17.76
CA ALA A 99 -11.60 11.31 -18.86
C ALA A 99 -10.46 12.02 -19.61
N GLU A 100 -9.46 12.53 -18.88
CA GLU A 100 -8.24 13.12 -19.45
C GLU A 100 -7.39 12.07 -20.17
N ASP A 101 -7.15 10.90 -19.57
CA ASP A 101 -6.38 9.82 -20.18
C ASP A 101 -7.09 9.22 -21.42
N MET A 102 -8.42 9.16 -21.40
CA MET A 102 -9.23 8.75 -22.55
C MET A 102 -9.19 9.80 -23.66
N ALA A 103 -9.24 11.09 -23.32
CA ALA A 103 -9.02 12.16 -24.31
C ALA A 103 -7.61 12.07 -24.92
N LEU A 104 -6.59 11.82 -24.10
CA LEU A 104 -5.20 11.65 -24.55
C LEU A 104 -4.99 10.35 -25.34
N SER A 105 -5.70 9.26 -25.01
CA SER A 105 -5.62 8.02 -25.79
C SER A 105 -6.28 8.19 -27.15
N LEU A 106 -7.42 8.89 -27.23
CA LEU A 106 -8.08 9.23 -28.48
C LEU A 106 -7.18 10.13 -29.36
N ASP A 107 -6.52 11.13 -28.76
CA ASP A 107 -5.56 12.00 -29.47
C ASP A 107 -4.31 11.22 -29.95
N ARG A 108 -3.86 10.21 -29.20
CA ARG A 108 -2.69 9.38 -29.55
C ARG A 108 -3.02 8.30 -30.57
N GLU A 109 -4.21 7.71 -30.52
CA GLU A 109 -4.75 6.81 -31.55
C GLU A 109 -4.92 7.56 -32.87
N ALA A 110 -5.47 8.79 -32.84
CA ALA A 110 -5.52 9.68 -33.99
C ALA A 110 -4.11 10.03 -34.54
N SER A 111 -3.08 9.93 -33.69
CA SER A 111 -1.66 10.16 -34.04
C SER A 111 -0.84 8.88 -34.29
N GLY A 112 -1.48 7.70 -34.37
CA GLY A 112 -0.84 6.42 -34.66
C GLY A 112 0.10 5.87 -33.56
N LYS A 113 0.03 6.41 -32.34
CA LYS A 113 0.81 5.92 -31.18
C LYS A 113 -0.14 5.16 -30.26
N GLY A 114 0.02 3.84 -30.18
CA GLY A 114 -0.91 2.91 -29.51
C GLY A 114 -1.46 3.36 -28.15
N ALA A 115 -2.66 2.87 -27.84
CA ALA A 115 -3.46 3.23 -26.68
C ALA A 115 -2.77 2.93 -25.34
N ILE A 116 -3.06 3.75 -24.33
CA ILE A 116 -2.67 3.50 -22.94
C ILE A 116 -3.73 2.58 -22.34
N ALA A 117 -3.46 1.27 -22.30
CA ALA A 117 -4.28 0.31 -21.60
C ALA A 117 -3.78 0.16 -20.16
N GLU A 118 -4.28 0.99 -19.25
CA GLU A 118 -4.19 0.74 -17.80
C GLU A 118 -5.62 0.57 -17.27
N SER A 119 -5.88 -0.54 -16.58
CA SER A 119 -7.18 -0.85 -16.01
C SER A 119 -7.59 0.19 -14.97
N LEU A 120 -8.88 0.54 -14.92
CA LEU A 120 -9.46 1.42 -13.91
C LEU A 120 -9.11 0.98 -12.48
N PHE A 121 -8.99 -0.32 -12.26
CA PHE A 121 -8.59 -0.93 -10.99
C PHE A 121 -7.12 -0.65 -10.64
N ASP A 122 -6.21 -0.84 -11.60
CA ASP A 122 -4.79 -0.54 -11.44
C ASP A 122 -4.60 0.95 -11.19
N LYS A 123 -5.38 1.81 -11.88
CA LYS A 123 -5.39 3.25 -11.62
C LYS A 123 -5.93 3.61 -10.25
N VAL A 124 -7.00 3.00 -9.74
CA VAL A 124 -7.50 3.26 -8.38
C VAL A 124 -6.44 2.88 -7.36
N ARG A 125 -5.80 1.72 -7.51
CA ARG A 125 -4.75 1.25 -6.61
C ARG A 125 -3.46 2.08 -6.69
N ASN A 126 -3.06 2.50 -7.89
CA ASN A 126 -1.89 3.35 -8.15
C ASN A 126 -2.15 4.82 -7.75
N THR A 127 -3.39 5.30 -7.86
CA THR A 127 -3.78 6.69 -7.56
C THR A 127 -4.11 6.87 -6.08
N ALA A 128 -4.64 5.84 -5.39
CA ALA A 128 -5.05 5.92 -4.00
C ALA A 128 -3.95 6.52 -3.12
N LYS A 129 -2.68 6.14 -3.32
CA LYS A 129 -1.48 6.69 -2.63
C LYS A 129 -1.67 6.90 -1.11
N ALA A 130 -2.65 6.25 -0.49
CA ALA A 130 -2.82 6.27 0.94
C ALA A 130 -1.83 5.26 1.47
N ASP A 131 -1.15 5.60 2.54
CA ASP A 131 -0.18 4.68 3.13
C ASP A 131 -0.93 3.49 3.78
N ILE A 132 -2.11 3.75 4.39
CA ILE A 132 -3.01 2.71 4.91
C ILE A 132 -4.41 2.82 4.31
N LEU A 133 -4.96 1.65 3.95
CA LEU A 133 -6.35 1.46 3.62
C LEU A 133 -7.10 0.86 4.83
N ILE A 134 -8.15 1.51 5.30
CA ILE A 134 -9.02 1.00 6.36
C ILE A 134 -10.25 0.38 5.70
N GLU A 135 -10.29 -0.95 5.68
CA GLU A 135 -11.48 -1.67 5.24
C GLU A 135 -12.47 -1.78 6.39
N LEU A 136 -13.72 -1.39 6.12
CA LEU A 136 -14.81 -1.45 7.06
C LEU A 136 -15.90 -2.39 6.57
N GLN A 137 -16.30 -3.31 7.44
CA GLN A 137 -17.45 -4.16 7.26
C GLN A 137 -18.35 -4.03 8.48
N TRP A 138 -19.66 -4.01 8.25
CA TRP A 138 -20.61 -4.07 9.35
C TRP A 138 -21.86 -4.86 8.97
N THR A 139 -22.54 -5.35 9.99
CA THR A 139 -23.82 -6.04 9.90
C THR A 139 -24.75 -5.45 10.96
N VAL A 140 -25.96 -5.11 10.53
CA VAL A 140 -27.01 -4.63 11.43
C VAL A 140 -27.75 -5.84 11.98
N ASN A 141 -27.67 -6.06 13.28
CA ASN A 141 -28.41 -7.10 13.98
C ASN A 141 -29.73 -6.52 14.49
N SER A 142 -30.80 -7.29 14.38
CA SER A 142 -32.13 -6.92 14.89
C SER A 142 -32.62 -7.97 15.89
N ALA A 143 -32.97 -7.53 17.10
CA ALA A 143 -33.58 -8.33 18.14
C ALA A 143 -34.87 -7.63 18.63
N GLY A 144 -35.99 -7.93 17.96
CA GLY A 144 -37.24 -7.20 18.16
C GLY A 144 -37.09 -5.73 17.75
N PRO A 145 -37.51 -4.76 18.60
CA PRO A 145 -37.34 -3.32 18.29
C PRO A 145 -35.89 -2.83 18.51
N ARG A 146 -35.00 -3.67 19.06
CA ARG A 146 -33.61 -3.29 19.32
C ARG A 146 -32.74 -3.62 18.11
N ARG A 147 -31.87 -2.68 17.75
CA ARG A 147 -30.84 -2.83 16.72
C ARG A 147 -29.46 -2.71 17.36
N SER A 148 -28.52 -3.54 16.93
CA SER A 148 -27.10 -3.38 17.24
C SER A 148 -26.28 -3.53 15.97
N ILE A 149 -25.00 -3.16 16.02
CA ILE A 149 -24.11 -3.29 14.88
C ILE A 149 -22.91 -4.13 15.28
N THR A 150 -22.66 -5.20 14.53
CA THR A 150 -21.38 -5.91 14.56
C THR A 150 -20.52 -5.37 13.44
N TYR A 151 -19.27 -5.03 13.74
CA TYR A 151 -18.34 -4.50 12.75
C TYR A 151 -17.00 -5.21 12.81
N ILE A 152 -16.30 -5.15 11.67
CA ILE A 152 -14.92 -5.56 11.48
C ILE A 152 -14.22 -4.43 10.74
N MET A 153 -13.10 -3.98 11.28
CA MET A 153 -12.26 -2.93 10.72
C MET A 153 -10.83 -3.46 10.58
N ARG A 154 -10.26 -3.36 9.39
CA ARG A 154 -8.91 -3.83 9.06
C ARG A 154 -8.10 -2.68 8.48
N GLY A 155 -6.93 -2.42 9.06
CA GLY A 155 -5.95 -1.52 8.45
C GLY A 155 -4.98 -2.35 7.60
N LEU A 156 -4.94 -2.08 6.30
CA LEU A 156 -4.05 -2.70 5.33
C LEU A 156 -2.97 -1.70 4.93
N ASP A 157 -1.70 -2.12 4.99
CA ASP A 157 -0.60 -1.33 4.45
C ASP A 157 -0.58 -1.43 2.92
N ALA A 158 -0.60 -0.29 2.24
CA ALA A 158 -0.68 -0.22 0.78
C ALA A 158 0.59 -0.71 0.06
N TYR A 159 1.71 -0.83 0.78
CA TYR A 159 2.95 -1.36 0.22
C TYR A 159 3.00 -2.89 0.28
N SER A 160 2.73 -3.47 1.44
CA SER A 160 2.83 -4.93 1.65
C SER A 160 1.53 -5.70 1.42
N ASP A 161 0.39 -5.01 1.28
CA ASP A 161 -0.97 -5.56 1.34
C ASP A 161 -1.28 -6.32 2.65
N LYS A 162 -0.42 -6.21 3.67
CA LYS A 162 -0.60 -6.91 4.94
C LYS A 162 -1.56 -6.15 5.83
N GLN A 163 -2.31 -6.91 6.62
CA GLN A 163 -3.09 -6.34 7.71
C GLN A 163 -2.16 -5.94 8.86
N VAL A 164 -2.18 -4.66 9.20
CA VAL A 164 -1.33 -4.04 10.24
C VAL A 164 -2.12 -3.64 11.47
N ALA A 165 -3.44 -3.47 11.33
CA ALA A 165 -4.35 -3.21 12.44
C ALA A 165 -5.67 -3.95 12.22
N GLY A 166 -6.34 -4.28 13.33
CA GLY A 166 -7.61 -4.98 13.32
C GLY A 166 -8.41 -4.60 14.55
N ALA A 167 -9.70 -4.32 14.36
CA ALA A 167 -10.67 -4.11 15.42
C ALA A 167 -11.99 -4.76 15.01
N GLU A 168 -12.64 -5.42 15.94
CA GLU A 168 -13.96 -6.01 15.76
C GLU A 168 -14.74 -5.86 17.04
N GLY A 169 -16.06 -5.81 16.93
CA GLY A 169 -16.91 -5.63 18.09
C GLY A 169 -18.39 -5.61 17.73
N THR A 170 -19.23 -5.71 18.76
CA THR A 170 -20.66 -5.50 18.63
C THR A 170 -21.09 -4.37 19.55
N GLY A 171 -21.66 -3.33 18.95
CA GLY A 171 -22.18 -2.17 19.69
C GLY A 171 -23.34 -2.53 20.61
N SER A 172 -23.58 -1.67 21.60
CA SER A 172 -24.73 -1.83 22.50
C SER A 172 -26.05 -1.72 21.72
N PRO A 173 -27.05 -2.56 22.02
CA PRO A 173 -28.35 -2.47 21.35
C PRO A 173 -29.08 -1.16 21.67
N SER A 174 -29.62 -0.50 20.66
CA SER A 174 -30.46 0.71 20.78
C SER A 174 -31.78 0.52 20.03
N VAL A 175 -32.81 1.27 20.43
CA VAL A 175 -34.14 1.24 19.80
C VAL A 175 -34.31 2.39 18.80
N SER A 176 -33.58 3.49 18.97
CA SER A 176 -33.79 4.74 18.23
C SER A 176 -32.55 5.30 17.55
N ALA A 177 -31.37 4.72 17.78
CA ALA A 177 -30.13 5.22 17.17
C ALA A 177 -30.05 4.83 15.69
N GLU A 178 -29.56 5.77 14.87
CA GLU A 178 -29.29 5.56 13.46
C GLU A 178 -28.09 4.62 13.26
N THR A 179 -28.00 4.01 12.07
CA THR A 179 -26.93 3.05 11.73
C THR A 179 -25.54 3.68 11.91
N ALA A 180 -25.34 4.92 11.47
CA ALA A 180 -24.06 5.61 11.59
C ALA A 180 -23.64 5.87 13.05
N VAL A 181 -24.60 6.23 13.91
CA VAL A 181 -24.36 6.48 15.34
C VAL A 181 -24.02 5.19 16.08
N LEU A 182 -24.78 4.12 15.84
CA LEU A 182 -24.51 2.81 16.43
C LEU A 182 -23.11 2.28 16.08
N LEU A 183 -22.66 2.53 14.84
CA LEU A 183 -21.35 2.10 14.40
C LEU A 183 -20.24 2.98 14.98
N GLU A 184 -20.43 4.30 15.02
CA GLU A 184 -19.51 5.23 15.69
C GLU A 184 -19.27 4.83 17.14
N GLU A 185 -20.34 4.59 17.91
CA GLU A 185 -20.25 4.13 19.30
C GLU A 185 -19.51 2.79 19.43
N ALA A 186 -19.77 1.84 18.53
CA ALA A 186 -19.10 0.55 18.53
C ALA A 186 -17.60 0.66 18.18
N VAL A 187 -17.24 1.52 17.22
CA VAL A 187 -15.86 1.77 16.80
C VAL A 187 -15.08 2.51 17.88
N LEU A 188 -15.70 3.53 18.50
CA LEU A 188 -15.10 4.32 19.58
C LEU A 188 -14.57 3.46 20.74
N GLN A 189 -15.19 2.31 21.03
CA GLN A 189 -14.74 1.41 22.09
C GLN A 189 -13.41 0.70 21.79
N HIS A 190 -13.03 0.56 20.51
CA HIS A 190 -11.83 -0.18 20.10
C HIS A 190 -10.83 0.64 19.26
N ILE A 191 -11.18 1.89 18.92
CA ILE A 191 -10.38 2.77 18.07
C ILE A 191 -9.00 3.10 18.68
N ASP A 192 -8.88 3.18 20.01
CA ASP A 192 -7.59 3.50 20.64
C ASP A 192 -6.61 2.34 20.53
N ASN A 193 -7.08 1.10 20.75
CA ASN A 193 -6.29 -0.11 20.51
C ASN A 193 -5.91 -0.24 19.04
N PHE A 194 -6.82 0.10 18.13
CA PHE A 194 -6.56 0.10 16.70
C PHE A 194 -5.45 1.10 16.33
N ASN A 195 -5.52 2.32 16.86
CA ASN A 195 -4.51 3.36 16.60
C ASN A 195 -3.16 3.05 17.24
N ALA A 196 -3.13 2.39 18.40
CA ALA A 196 -1.89 1.91 18.99
C ALA A 196 -1.19 0.90 18.08
N ARG A 197 -1.93 -0.04 17.48
CA ARG A 197 -1.40 -1.01 16.50
C ARG A 197 -0.88 -0.32 15.24
N LEU A 198 -1.63 0.64 14.70
CA LEU A 198 -1.20 1.45 13.56
C LEU A 198 0.10 2.20 13.87
N THR A 199 0.16 2.92 15.00
CA THR A 199 1.34 3.70 15.40
C THR A 199 2.57 2.79 15.55
N ALA A 200 2.42 1.67 16.25
CA ALA A 200 3.51 0.71 16.41
C ALA A 200 4.00 0.14 15.07
N HIS A 201 3.10 -0.10 14.12
CA HIS A 201 3.50 -0.51 12.78
C HIS A 201 4.29 0.57 12.07
N PHE A 202 3.91 1.84 12.16
CA PHE A 202 4.66 2.92 11.51
C PHE A 202 6.03 3.11 12.14
N ASP A 203 6.13 3.07 13.47
CA ASP A 203 7.42 3.14 14.14
C ASP A 203 8.36 2.02 13.66
N ASP A 204 7.83 0.81 13.42
CA ASP A 204 8.56 -0.27 12.76
C ASP A 204 9.00 0.11 11.33
N LEU A 205 8.13 0.72 10.51
CA LEU A 205 8.51 1.15 9.16
C LEU A 205 9.62 2.20 9.15
N PHE A 206 9.63 3.12 10.12
CA PHE A 206 10.69 4.13 10.24
C PHE A 206 12.01 3.52 10.70
N VAL A 207 11.98 2.58 11.65
CA VAL A 207 13.18 1.96 12.22
C VAL A 207 13.76 0.85 11.35
N ASN A 208 12.88 0.04 10.74
CA ASN A 208 13.25 -1.18 10.02
C ASN A 208 13.00 -1.08 8.52
N GLY A 209 12.51 0.06 8.02
CA GLY A 209 12.19 0.26 6.62
C GLY A 209 10.81 -0.29 6.24
N ARG A 210 10.31 0.16 5.10
CA ARG A 210 9.08 -0.35 4.50
C ARG A 210 9.34 -1.65 3.77
N GLU A 211 8.31 -2.48 3.70
CA GLU A 211 8.37 -3.77 3.05
C GLU A 211 7.93 -3.65 1.58
N ILE A 212 8.70 -4.23 0.67
CA ILE A 212 8.32 -4.37 -0.73
C ILE A 212 8.51 -5.82 -1.21
N LYS A 213 7.90 -6.10 -2.36
CA LYS A 213 8.11 -7.32 -3.13
C LYS A 213 8.89 -6.99 -4.40
N VAL A 214 9.91 -7.78 -4.68
CA VAL A 214 10.78 -7.64 -5.85
C VAL A 214 10.74 -8.95 -6.62
N GLU A 215 10.31 -8.87 -7.88
CA GLU A 215 10.24 -10.03 -8.77
C GLU A 215 11.12 -9.80 -9.99
N PHE A 216 11.92 -10.79 -10.35
CA PHE A 216 12.69 -10.82 -11.59
C PHE A 216 12.08 -11.86 -12.51
N ARG A 217 11.94 -11.50 -13.79
CA ARG A 217 11.55 -12.43 -14.86
C ARG A 217 12.49 -12.33 -16.03
N LYS A 218 12.79 -13.48 -16.60
CA LYS A 218 13.44 -13.58 -17.91
C LYS A 218 12.45 -13.22 -19.02
N ASP A 219 12.86 -12.37 -19.96
CA ASP A 219 12.16 -12.22 -21.25
C ASP A 219 12.34 -13.50 -22.09
N SER A 220 11.30 -13.90 -22.82
CA SER A 220 11.32 -15.13 -23.61
C SER A 220 12.41 -15.18 -24.68
N ASN A 221 12.87 -14.01 -25.15
CA ASN A 221 13.90 -13.90 -26.19
C ASN A 221 15.30 -13.65 -25.60
N TRP A 222 15.42 -13.60 -24.27
CA TRP A 222 16.71 -13.39 -23.64
C TRP A 222 17.50 -14.70 -23.60
N GLN A 223 18.73 -14.67 -24.12
CA GLN A 223 19.57 -15.87 -24.28
C GLN A 223 20.12 -16.42 -22.97
N TYR A 224 20.09 -15.63 -21.88
CA TYR A 224 20.53 -16.02 -20.55
C TYR A 224 19.35 -16.28 -19.63
N ASP A 225 19.63 -16.86 -18.48
CA ASP A 225 18.70 -17.14 -17.38
C ASP A 225 19.35 -16.76 -16.04
N PHE A 226 18.65 -17.00 -14.94
CA PHE A 226 19.16 -16.68 -13.62
C PHE A 226 20.21 -17.67 -13.10
N GLU A 227 20.39 -18.82 -13.74
CA GLU A 227 21.46 -19.79 -13.43
C GLU A 227 22.71 -19.55 -14.29
N SER A 228 22.62 -18.67 -15.29
CA SER A 228 23.73 -18.29 -16.15
C SER A 228 24.85 -17.63 -15.34
N GLU A 229 26.09 -18.07 -15.57
CA GLU A 229 27.26 -17.50 -14.92
C GLU A 229 27.66 -16.14 -15.51
N PHE A 230 27.84 -15.17 -14.63
CA PHE A 230 28.42 -13.86 -14.94
C PHE A 230 29.54 -13.55 -13.95
N ASN A 231 30.71 -13.18 -14.48
CA ASN A 231 31.88 -12.83 -13.66
C ASN A 231 32.29 -13.92 -12.65
N GLY A 232 32.01 -15.19 -12.94
CA GLY A 232 32.40 -16.35 -12.13
C GLY A 232 31.43 -16.73 -11.01
N ASP A 233 30.20 -16.20 -11.03
CA ASP A 233 29.10 -16.58 -10.13
C ASP A 233 27.78 -16.61 -10.90
N GLU A 234 26.76 -17.31 -10.39
CA GLU A 234 25.44 -17.33 -11.02
C GLU A 234 24.73 -15.98 -10.84
N LEU A 235 23.95 -15.57 -11.84
CA LEU A 235 23.22 -14.32 -11.78
C LEU A 235 22.25 -14.25 -10.60
N SER A 236 21.63 -15.37 -10.24
CA SER A 236 20.74 -15.55 -9.09
C SER A 236 21.42 -15.12 -7.78
N PHE A 237 22.59 -15.68 -7.47
CA PHE A 237 23.38 -15.35 -6.29
C PHE A 237 23.86 -13.91 -6.30
N ALA A 238 24.33 -13.42 -7.45
CA ALA A 238 24.77 -12.04 -7.56
C ALA A 238 23.64 -11.02 -7.34
N ILE A 239 22.41 -11.34 -7.75
CA ILE A 239 21.22 -10.53 -7.47
C ILE A 239 20.87 -10.62 -5.98
N GLU A 240 20.89 -11.81 -5.38
CA GLU A 240 20.58 -12.03 -3.97
C GLU A 240 21.54 -11.27 -3.05
N ASP A 241 22.84 -11.33 -3.32
CA ASP A 241 23.87 -10.56 -2.60
C ASP A 241 23.63 -9.06 -2.71
N TRP A 242 23.24 -8.59 -3.89
CA TRP A 242 22.90 -7.18 -4.07
C TRP A 242 21.67 -6.79 -3.27
N VAL A 243 20.62 -7.62 -3.26
CA VAL A 243 19.40 -7.38 -2.45
C VAL A 243 19.75 -7.36 -0.97
N ALA A 244 20.59 -8.27 -0.50
CA ALA A 244 21.07 -8.30 0.88
C ALA A 244 21.77 -6.98 1.25
N ALA A 245 22.73 -6.54 0.41
CA ALA A 245 23.50 -5.32 0.66
C ALA A 245 22.67 -4.02 0.55
N ASN A 246 21.54 -4.04 -0.16
CA ASN A 246 20.69 -2.87 -0.40
C ASN A 246 19.38 -2.88 0.40
N THR A 247 19.27 -3.77 1.40
CA THR A 247 18.13 -3.82 2.33
C THR A 247 18.52 -3.41 3.74
N VAL A 248 17.55 -2.86 4.47
CA VAL A 248 17.73 -2.47 5.87
C VAL A 248 17.99 -3.73 6.70
N LYS A 249 19.17 -3.78 7.32
CA LYS A 249 19.62 -4.91 8.17
C LYS A 249 19.62 -6.25 7.41
N ASN A 250 19.86 -6.23 6.09
CA ASN A 250 19.87 -7.40 5.22
C ASN A 250 18.57 -8.23 5.30
N ARG A 251 17.42 -7.58 5.52
CA ARG A 251 16.13 -8.27 5.72
C ARG A 251 15.37 -8.41 4.40
N PHE A 252 15.29 -9.66 3.95
CA PHE A 252 14.44 -10.12 2.85
C PHE A 252 14.23 -11.64 3.00
N SER A 253 13.29 -12.21 2.23
CA SER A 253 13.12 -13.64 2.05
C SER A 253 13.18 -13.98 0.56
N THR A 254 13.85 -15.08 0.23
CA THR A 254 13.85 -15.65 -1.12
C THR A 254 12.74 -16.69 -1.19
N ASP A 255 11.67 -16.37 -1.91
CA ASP A 255 10.46 -17.21 -1.97
C ASP A 255 10.48 -18.18 -3.15
N GLU A 256 11.06 -17.75 -4.27
CA GLU A 256 11.18 -18.56 -5.48
C GLU A 256 12.50 -18.19 -6.16
N ALA A 257 13.29 -19.21 -6.51
CA ALA A 257 14.50 -19.04 -7.29
C ALA A 257 14.56 -20.17 -8.33
N THR A 258 14.33 -19.81 -9.58
CA THR A 258 14.42 -20.70 -10.75
C THR A 258 15.20 -20.00 -11.86
N ASP A 259 15.60 -20.76 -12.87
CA ASP A 259 16.18 -20.26 -14.12
C ASP A 259 15.44 -19.05 -14.73
N THR A 260 14.11 -19.05 -14.69
CA THR A 260 13.27 -18.05 -15.37
C THR A 260 12.67 -17.00 -14.44
N LYS A 261 12.74 -17.20 -13.12
CA LYS A 261 12.08 -16.34 -12.15
C LYS A 261 12.79 -16.29 -10.80
N LEU A 262 12.99 -15.09 -10.26
CA LEU A 262 13.39 -14.87 -8.86
C LEU A 262 12.35 -14.03 -8.15
N VAL A 263 11.96 -14.40 -6.93
CA VAL A 263 11.00 -13.67 -6.12
C VAL A 263 11.57 -13.44 -4.74
N PHE A 264 11.75 -12.17 -4.40
CA PHE A 264 12.12 -11.73 -3.07
C PHE A 264 10.91 -11.06 -2.41
N ASN A 265 10.53 -11.57 -1.24
CA ASN A 265 9.50 -10.99 -0.40
C ASN A 265 10.14 -10.38 0.85
N GLN A 266 9.33 -9.63 1.59
CA GLN A 266 9.75 -9.00 2.84
C GLN A 266 10.99 -8.12 2.72
N VAL A 267 11.28 -7.59 1.52
CA VAL A 267 12.46 -6.80 1.21
C VAL A 267 12.31 -5.46 1.92
N ARG A 268 13.12 -5.23 2.97
CA ARG A 268 13.03 -4.01 3.76
C ARG A 268 13.88 -2.90 3.15
N ILE A 269 13.22 -1.84 2.71
CA ILE A 269 13.85 -0.69 2.10
C ILE A 269 13.69 0.55 2.99
N GLY A 270 14.72 1.40 3.06
CA GLY A 270 14.65 2.64 3.84
C GLY A 270 13.54 3.57 3.36
N MET A 271 13.00 4.41 4.23
CA MET A 271 11.98 5.40 3.85
C MET A 271 12.54 6.50 2.94
N PHE A 272 13.84 6.78 3.08
CA PHE A 272 14.58 7.76 2.30
C PHE A 272 15.89 7.16 1.79
N ASP A 273 16.33 7.62 0.62
CA ASP A 273 17.68 7.34 0.13
C ASP A 273 18.73 8.28 0.78
N GLU A 274 20.00 8.06 0.44
CA GLU A 274 21.13 8.89 0.93
C GLU A 274 20.99 10.38 0.58
N ASN A 275 20.20 10.71 -0.45
CA ASN A 275 19.94 12.08 -0.89
C ASN A 275 18.66 12.65 -0.28
N GLN A 276 18.11 12.02 0.78
CA GLN A 276 16.86 12.42 1.44
C GLN A 276 15.64 12.38 0.51
N ARG A 277 15.68 11.61 -0.58
CA ARG A 277 14.53 11.39 -1.46
C ARG A 277 13.73 10.21 -0.95
N ALA A 278 12.41 10.33 -0.96
CA ALA A 278 11.52 9.23 -0.59
C ALA A 278 11.82 8.00 -1.46
N MET A 279 11.95 6.84 -0.82
CA MET A 279 12.24 5.59 -1.51
C MET A 279 10.96 4.75 -1.63
N ASP A 280 10.68 4.29 -2.84
CA ASP A 280 9.57 3.42 -3.17
C ASP A 280 10.07 2.21 -3.99
N ALA A 281 9.18 1.26 -4.28
CA ALA A 281 9.54 0.06 -5.04
C ALA A 281 10.11 0.41 -6.43
N ARG A 282 9.66 1.51 -7.04
CA ARG A 282 10.15 1.97 -8.35
C ARG A 282 11.58 2.51 -8.28
N ALA A 283 11.87 3.33 -7.27
CA ALA A 283 13.20 3.87 -7.01
C ALA A 283 14.18 2.74 -6.69
N TYR A 284 13.75 1.76 -5.88
CA TYR A 284 14.51 0.54 -5.63
C TYR A 284 14.78 -0.25 -6.91
N GLY A 285 13.74 -0.46 -7.74
CA GLY A 285 13.88 -1.07 -9.07
C GLY A 285 14.86 -0.34 -9.99
N ARG A 286 14.92 1.00 -9.92
CA ARG A 286 15.92 1.79 -10.66
C ARG A 286 17.34 1.60 -10.16
N ASN A 287 17.54 1.24 -8.90
CA ASN A 287 18.86 0.89 -8.37
C ASN A 287 19.28 -0.49 -8.90
N ILE A 288 18.36 -1.46 -8.89
CA ILE A 288 18.56 -2.79 -9.49
C ILE A 288 18.89 -2.67 -10.98
N GLN A 289 18.11 -1.92 -11.76
CA GLN A 289 18.34 -1.71 -13.19
C GLN A 289 19.76 -1.17 -13.47
N ARG A 290 20.23 -0.24 -12.63
CA ARG A 290 21.60 0.29 -12.74
C ARG A 290 22.65 -0.75 -12.39
N PHE A 291 22.40 -1.59 -11.37
CA PHE A 291 23.27 -2.69 -11.01
C PHE A 291 23.40 -3.70 -12.16
N LEU A 292 22.28 -4.23 -12.67
CA LEU A 292 22.25 -5.19 -13.78
C LEU A 292 22.97 -4.66 -15.03
N LYS A 293 22.72 -3.40 -15.38
CA LYS A 293 23.35 -2.76 -16.53
C LYS A 293 24.85 -2.53 -16.34
N SER A 294 25.27 -2.05 -15.18
CA SER A 294 26.69 -1.70 -14.94
C SER A 294 27.59 -2.90 -14.68
N LYS A 295 27.09 -3.94 -14.02
CA LYS A 295 27.87 -5.12 -13.63
C LYS A 295 27.82 -6.25 -14.66
N PHE A 296 26.71 -6.39 -15.36
CA PHE A 296 26.45 -7.54 -16.23
C PHE A 296 26.05 -7.15 -17.66
N ASN A 297 25.94 -5.85 -17.96
CA ASN A 297 25.45 -5.35 -19.25
C ASN A 297 24.06 -5.90 -19.63
N ILE A 298 23.22 -6.16 -18.62
CA ILE A 298 21.87 -6.67 -18.78
C ILE A 298 20.91 -5.47 -18.84
N GLU A 299 20.22 -5.29 -19.97
CA GLU A 299 19.09 -4.36 -20.05
C GLU A 299 17.87 -4.99 -19.35
N SER A 300 17.13 -4.18 -18.60
CA SER A 300 15.93 -4.63 -17.91
C SER A 300 14.85 -3.58 -17.92
N LYS A 301 13.59 -4.00 -18.09
CA LYS A 301 12.41 -3.12 -18.00
C LYS A 301 11.80 -3.19 -16.61
N ILE A 302 11.44 -2.03 -16.06
CA ILE A 302 10.77 -1.92 -14.76
C ILE A 302 9.26 -1.88 -14.98
N VAL A 303 8.53 -2.79 -14.35
CA VAL A 303 7.07 -2.80 -14.28
C VAL A 303 6.67 -2.70 -12.81
N THR A 304 5.93 -1.66 -12.44
CA THR A 304 5.42 -1.48 -11.08
C THR A 304 3.98 -1.94 -11.00
N LYS A 305 3.60 -2.66 -9.95
CA LYS A 305 2.19 -3.01 -9.65
C LYS A 305 1.85 -2.47 -8.27
N GLY A 306 0.97 -1.48 -8.16
CA GLY A 306 0.76 -0.80 -6.88
C GLY A 306 2.03 -0.09 -6.38
N LEU A 307 2.08 0.18 -5.06
CA LEU A 307 3.14 0.99 -4.45
C LEU A 307 4.35 0.18 -3.96
N GLY A 308 4.13 -1.08 -3.56
CA GLY A 308 5.15 -1.92 -2.93
C GLY A 308 5.60 -3.12 -3.75
N TYR A 309 5.23 -3.22 -5.02
CA TYR A 309 5.70 -4.31 -5.89
C TYR A 309 6.42 -3.77 -7.13
N VAL A 310 7.63 -4.29 -7.35
CA VAL A 310 8.42 -4.02 -8.54
C VAL A 310 8.80 -5.31 -9.23
N GLN A 311 8.57 -5.34 -10.54
CA GLN A 311 8.95 -6.42 -11.43
C GLN A 311 10.02 -5.94 -12.39
N MET A 312 11.11 -6.69 -12.46
CA MET A 312 12.25 -6.50 -13.33
C MET A 312 12.17 -7.54 -14.46
N ILE A 313 11.98 -7.09 -15.69
CA ILE A 313 12.01 -7.98 -16.87
C ILE A 313 13.40 -7.88 -17.49
N CYS A 314 14.24 -8.89 -17.31
CA CYS A 314 15.60 -8.95 -17.82
C CYS A 314 15.61 -9.36 -19.30
N GLY A 315 16.41 -8.68 -20.12
CA GLY A 315 16.47 -8.89 -21.56
C GLY A 315 15.57 -7.96 -22.39
N GLN A 316 14.84 -7.05 -21.73
CA GLN A 316 13.98 -6.06 -22.39
C GLN A 316 14.41 -4.63 -22.00
N LYS A 317 14.24 -3.68 -22.93
CA LYS A 317 14.49 -2.25 -22.71
C LYS A 317 13.20 -1.48 -22.38
#